data_AF-A0A973QR74-F1
#
_entry.id   AF-A0A973QR74-F1
#
_cell.length_a   1.000
_cell.length_b   1.000
_cell.length_c   1.000
_cell.angle_alpha   90.00
_cell.angle_beta   90.00
_cell.angle_gamma   90.00
#
_symmetry.space_group_name_H-M   'P 1'
#
loop_
_entity.id
_entity.type
_entity.pdbx_description
1 polymer ?
#
loop_
_entity_poly.entity_id
_entity_poly.type
_entity_poly.pdbx_seq_one_letter_code
_entity_poly.pdbx_strand_id
1 'polypeptide(L)'
;MKVDRLDVTAYTVPTDAPEADGTLAWNETTVVVVEARGGRTTGLGWTYAPADAGSVVHDLLRGEVLGRSPLDVAGANEAMSRAVRNAGRPGLVACAISAVDLALW
;
A
#
# COMPACT_ATOMS: atom_id res chain seq x y z
N MET A 1 -9.93 19.41 -4.24
CA MET A 1 -8.53 18.96 -4.06
C MET A 1 -8.41 17.56 -4.66
N LYS A 2 -7.28 17.24 -5.28
CA LYS A 2 -7.07 15.94 -5.92
C LYS A 2 -5.76 15.33 -5.42
N VAL A 3 -5.64 14.00 -5.45
CA VAL A 3 -4.36 13.32 -5.28
C VAL A 3 -3.53 13.58 -6.55
N ASP A 4 -2.41 14.28 -6.40
CA ASP A 4 -1.50 14.64 -7.49
C ASP A 4 -0.28 13.72 -7.59
N ARG A 5 0.07 13.03 -6.49
CA ARG A 5 1.17 12.07 -6.46
C ARG A 5 0.86 10.92 -5.51
N LEU A 6 1.30 9.71 -5.89
CA LEU A 6 1.24 8.52 -5.07
C LEU A 6 2.59 7.80 -5.15
N ASP A 7 3.44 7.98 -4.14
CA ASP A 7 4.75 7.33 -4.06
C ASP A 7 4.66 6.07 -3.20
N VAL A 8 5.52 5.11 -3.49
CA VAL A 8 5.62 3.87 -2.71
C VAL A 8 7.09 3.50 -2.56
N THR A 9 7.49 3.15 -1.33
CA THR A 9 8.86 2.73 -0.99
C THR A 9 8.77 1.52 -0.06
N ALA A 10 9.64 0.52 -0.28
CA ALA A 10 9.77 -0.61 0.62
C ALA A 10 11.06 -0.49 1.44
N TYR A 11 10.98 -0.80 2.73
CA TYR A 11 12.11 -0.86 3.64
C TYR A 11 12.15 -2.23 4.29
N THR A 12 13.35 -2.77 4.48
CA THR A 12 13.56 -4.02 5.22
C THR A 12 14.40 -3.70 6.45
N VAL A 13 13.87 -4.04 7.61
CA VAL A 13 14.49 -3.78 8.92
C VAL A 13 14.85 -5.12 9.55
N PRO A 14 16.15 -5.40 9.80
CA PRO A 14 16.55 -6.61 10.50
C PRO A 14 15.95 -6.67 11.91
N THR A 15 15.62 -7.86 12.38
CA THR A 15 15.31 -8.10 13.79
C THR A 15 16.61 -8.01 14.62
N ASP A 16 16.48 -7.79 15.92
CA ASP A 16 17.63 -7.71 16.84
C ASP A 16 18.26 -9.09 17.11
N ALA A 17 17.51 -10.17 16.88
CA ALA A 17 17.95 -11.56 16.87
C ALA A 17 17.08 -12.41 15.92
N PRO A 18 17.50 -13.63 15.53
CA PRO A 18 16.62 -14.55 14.78
C PRO A 18 15.33 -14.86 15.57
N GLU A 19 14.19 -14.73 14.90
CA GLU A 19 12.86 -14.95 15.47
C GLU A 19 12.16 -16.14 14.78
N ALA A 20 11.24 -16.81 15.48
CA ALA A 20 10.45 -17.90 14.91
C ALA A 20 9.15 -18.16 15.70
N ASP A 21 8.18 -18.75 15.02
CA ASP A 21 7.01 -19.41 15.60
C ASP A 21 6.95 -20.90 15.20
N GLY A 22 5.84 -21.59 15.47
CA GLY A 22 5.69 -23.03 15.20
C GLY A 22 5.71 -23.42 13.72
N THR A 23 5.67 -22.45 12.79
CA THR A 23 5.54 -22.67 11.35
C THR A 23 6.47 -21.83 10.49
N LEU A 24 7.07 -20.77 11.03
CA LEU A 24 7.93 -19.86 10.27
C LEU A 24 9.09 -19.34 11.14
N ALA A 25 10.24 -19.12 10.52
CA ALA A 25 11.37 -18.40 11.10
C ALA A 25 11.72 -17.20 10.20
N TRP A 26 12.17 -16.10 10.80
CA TRP A 26 12.53 -14.87 10.11
C TRP A 26 13.63 -14.10 10.85
N ASN A 27 14.23 -13.14 10.16
CA ASN A 27 15.31 -12.30 10.67
C ASN A 27 15.14 -10.82 10.27
N GLU A 28 14.00 -10.46 9.70
CA GLU A 28 13.70 -9.12 9.23
C GLU A 28 12.19 -8.89 9.08
N THR A 29 11.79 -7.63 9.08
CA THR A 29 10.45 -7.18 8.72
C THR A 29 10.54 -6.26 7.51
N THR A 30 9.74 -6.54 6.48
CA THR A 30 9.56 -5.63 5.35
C THR A 30 8.32 -4.77 5.56
N VAL A 31 8.46 -3.45 5.42
CA VAL A 31 7.37 -2.48 5.41
C VAL A 31 7.29 -1.81 4.05
N VAL A 32 6.08 -1.76 3.49
CA VAL A 32 5.77 -0.98 2.28
C VAL A 32 5.04 0.27 2.71
N VAL A 33 5.63 1.43 2.42
CA VAL A 33 5.16 2.76 2.79
C VAL A 33 4.62 3.45 1.55
N VAL A 34 3.42 4.03 1.66
CA VAL A 34 2.73 4.78 0.61
C VAL A 34 2.52 6.21 1.06
N GLU A 35 2.88 7.15 0.21
CA GLU A 35 2.66 8.58 0.43
C GLU A 35 1.68 9.11 -0.63
N ALA A 36 0.52 9.59 -0.21
CA ALA A 36 -0.50 10.18 -1.08
C ALA A 36 -0.50 11.70 -0.91
N ARG A 37 -0.07 12.43 -1.95
CA ARG A 37 -0.01 13.88 -1.93
C ARG A 37 -1.24 14.49 -2.59
N GLY A 38 -1.86 15.44 -1.90
CA GLY A 38 -2.86 16.34 -2.46
C GLY A 38 -2.59 17.78 -2.05
N GLY A 39 -2.25 18.64 -3.01
CA GLY A 39 -1.95 20.05 -2.73
C GLY A 39 -0.75 20.21 -1.80
N ARG A 40 -0.98 20.68 -0.57
CA ARG A 40 0.05 20.90 0.47
C ARG A 40 0.10 19.81 1.54
N THR A 41 -0.76 18.82 1.45
CA THR A 41 -0.87 17.74 2.43
C THR A 41 -0.37 16.45 1.82
N THR A 42 0.36 15.68 2.61
CA THR A 42 0.77 14.30 2.29
C THR A 42 0.19 13.40 3.37
N GLY A 43 -0.64 12.45 2.98
CA GLY A 43 -1.06 11.35 3.83
C GLY A 43 -0.05 10.20 3.73
N LEU A 44 0.06 9.43 4.81
CA LEU A 44 1.02 8.34 4.96
C LEU A 44 0.28 7.07 5.35
N GLY A 45 0.46 6.01 4.56
CA GLY A 45 -0.07 4.69 4.84
C GLY A 45 1.00 3.62 4.68
N TRP A 46 0.81 2.47 5.30
CA TRP A 46 1.80 1.40 5.24
C TRP A 46 1.17 0.02 5.43
N THR A 47 1.94 -1.01 5.10
CA THR A 47 1.63 -2.40 5.41
C THR A 47 2.92 -3.18 5.66
N TYR A 48 2.83 -4.27 6.42
CA TYR A 48 3.92 -5.25 6.52
C TYR A 48 3.63 -6.38 5.54
N ALA A 49 4.43 -6.44 4.48
CA ALA A 49 4.27 -7.36 3.37
C ALA A 49 5.60 -7.46 2.61
N PRO A 50 5.80 -8.49 1.75
CA PRO A 50 6.89 -8.49 0.79
C PRO A 50 6.91 -7.19 -0.04
N ALA A 51 8.12 -6.76 -0.45
CA ALA A 51 8.31 -5.54 -1.23
C ALA A 51 7.48 -5.51 -2.53
N ASP A 52 7.09 -6.68 -3.06
CA ASP A 52 6.23 -6.85 -4.23
C ASP A 52 4.84 -6.21 -4.07
N ALA A 53 4.36 -5.99 -2.84
CA ALA A 53 3.14 -5.21 -2.63
C ALA A 53 3.32 -3.76 -3.14
N GLY A 54 4.55 -3.23 -3.13
CA GLY A 54 4.88 -1.94 -3.72
C GLY A 54 4.69 -1.92 -5.24
N SER A 55 5.01 -3.01 -5.94
CA SER A 55 4.74 -3.14 -7.38
C SER A 55 3.24 -3.11 -7.68
N VAL A 56 2.41 -3.74 -6.82
CA VAL A 56 0.94 -3.66 -6.94
C VAL A 56 0.46 -2.20 -6.80
N VAL A 57 0.97 -1.47 -5.81
CA VAL A 57 0.65 -0.04 -5.65
C VAL A 57 1.03 0.75 -6.90
N HIS A 58 2.24 0.55 -7.41
CA HIS A 58 2.77 1.27 -8.56
C HIS A 58 2.01 0.95 -9.85
N ASP A 59 1.82 -0.34 -10.16
CA ASP A 59 1.37 -0.80 -11.47
C ASP A 59 -0.15 -0.89 -11.59
N LEU A 60 -0.85 -1.22 -10.51
CA LEU A 60 -2.29 -1.48 -10.54
C LEU A 60 -3.14 -0.44 -9.82
N LEU A 61 -2.64 0.16 -8.73
CA LEU A 61 -3.45 1.03 -7.87
C LEU A 61 -3.24 2.52 -8.15
N ARG A 62 -2.01 2.93 -8.51
CA ARG A 62 -1.66 4.35 -8.72
C ARG A 62 -2.60 5.04 -9.71
N GLY A 63 -2.87 4.40 -10.85
CA GLY A 63 -3.75 4.95 -11.89
C GLY A 63 -5.20 5.14 -11.40
N GLU A 64 -5.65 4.30 -10.47
CA GLU A 64 -6.99 4.41 -9.89
C GLU A 64 -7.10 5.54 -8.87
N VAL A 65 -6.01 5.97 -8.23
CA VAL A 65 -6.05 6.98 -7.15
C VAL A 65 -5.70 8.37 -7.65
N LEU A 66 -4.77 8.50 -8.59
CA LEU A 66 -4.36 9.80 -9.13
C LEU A 66 -5.56 10.55 -9.73
N GLY A 67 -5.67 11.83 -9.41
CA GLY A 67 -6.74 12.70 -9.87
C GLY A 67 -8.07 12.55 -9.14
N ARG A 68 -8.22 11.59 -8.21
CA ARG A 68 -9.40 11.47 -7.34
C ARG A 68 -9.36 12.46 -6.19
N SER A 69 -10.54 12.74 -5.63
CA SER A 69 -10.65 13.48 -4.38
C SER A 69 -10.08 12.64 -3.24
N PRO A 70 -9.13 13.13 -2.43
CA PRO A 70 -8.67 12.41 -1.24
C PRO A 70 -9.79 12.27 -0.19
N LEU A 71 -10.86 13.07 -0.30
CA LEU A 71 -12.01 12.98 0.61
C LEU A 71 -13.03 11.90 0.19
N ASP A 72 -12.84 11.27 -0.97
CA ASP A 72 -13.68 10.15 -1.44
C ASP A 72 -12.93 8.82 -1.26
N VAL A 73 -12.56 8.52 -0.02
CA VAL A 73 -11.78 7.33 0.33
C VAL A 73 -12.52 6.05 -0.06
N ALA A 74 -13.83 5.98 0.20
CA ALA A 74 -14.67 4.85 -0.19
C ALA A 74 -14.68 4.64 -1.71
N GLY A 75 -14.84 5.71 -2.50
CA GLY A 75 -14.79 5.63 -3.96
C GLY A 75 -13.41 5.22 -4.50
N ALA A 76 -12.32 5.67 -3.86
CA ALA A 76 -10.97 5.24 -4.19
C ALA A 76 -10.75 3.74 -3.87
N ASN A 77 -11.20 3.28 -2.71
CA ASN A 77 -11.10 1.88 -2.30
C ASN A 77 -11.88 0.94 -3.24
N GLU A 78 -13.09 1.34 -3.63
CA GLU A 78 -13.89 0.58 -4.59
C GLU A 78 -13.20 0.47 -5.95
N ALA A 79 -12.62 1.56 -6.45
CA ALA A 79 -11.91 1.58 -7.72
C ALA A 79 -10.67 0.68 -7.70
N MET A 80 -9.84 0.80 -6.67
CA MET A 80 -8.70 -0.09 -6.45
C MET A 80 -9.13 -1.56 -6.38
N SER A 81 -10.19 -1.86 -5.61
CA SER A 81 -10.73 -3.22 -5.50
C SER A 81 -11.23 -3.78 -6.83
N ARG A 82 -11.82 -2.95 -7.70
CA ARG A 82 -12.25 -3.34 -9.06
C ARG A 82 -11.06 -3.59 -9.99
N ALA A 83 -10.05 -2.72 -9.96
CA ALA A 83 -8.87 -2.83 -10.83
C ALA A 83 -8.09 -4.13 -10.62
N VAL A 84 -8.07 -4.65 -9.38
CA VAL A 84 -7.32 -5.88 -9.05
C VAL A 84 -8.14 -7.17 -9.17
N ARG A 85 -9.38 -7.11 -9.68
CA ARG A 85 -10.28 -8.28 -9.74
C ARG A 85 -9.62 -9.51 -10.36
N ASN A 86 -8.86 -9.33 -11.44
CA ASN A 86 -8.19 -10.43 -12.15
C ASN A 86 -6.80 -10.75 -11.58
N ALA A 87 -6.21 -9.87 -10.78
CA ALA A 87 -4.88 -10.06 -10.18
C ALA A 87 -4.93 -10.91 -8.89
N GLY A 88 -6.13 -11.16 -8.35
CA GLY A 88 -6.33 -11.87 -7.10
C GLY A 88 -6.29 -10.92 -5.90
N ARG A 89 -7.47 -10.49 -5.44
CA ARG A 89 -7.58 -9.46 -4.39
C ARG A 89 -7.00 -9.85 -3.01
N PRO A 90 -7.15 -11.08 -2.49
CA PRO A 90 -6.64 -11.41 -1.15
C PRO A 90 -5.11 -11.39 -1.03
N GLY A 91 -4.60 -11.40 0.19
CA GLY A 91 -3.16 -11.52 0.47
C GLY A 91 -2.38 -10.26 0.08
N LEU A 92 -1.31 -10.43 -0.70
CA LEU A 92 -0.38 -9.36 -1.10
C LEU A 92 -1.10 -8.13 -1.69
N VAL A 93 -2.10 -8.36 -2.54
CA VAL A 93 -2.86 -7.30 -3.21
C VAL A 93 -3.76 -6.55 -2.21
N ALA A 94 -4.35 -7.24 -1.25
CA ALA A 94 -5.12 -6.60 -0.18
C ALA A 94 -4.21 -5.74 0.71
N CYS A 95 -2.99 -6.21 1.03
CA CYS A 95 -1.99 -5.40 1.75
C CYS A 95 -1.67 -4.10 1.00
N ALA A 96 -1.49 -4.16 -0.32
CA ALA A 96 -1.27 -2.98 -1.16
C ALA A 96 -2.46 -2.00 -1.11
N ILE A 97 -3.71 -2.51 -1.24
CA ILE A 97 -4.93 -1.70 -1.09
C ILE A 97 -4.97 -1.04 0.28
N SER A 98 -4.70 -1.79 1.35
CA SER A 98 -4.72 -1.26 2.73
C SER A 98 -3.70 -0.15 2.93
N ALA A 99 -2.48 -0.28 2.40
CA ALA A 99 -1.46 0.76 2.52
C ALA A 99 -1.90 2.06 1.80
N VAL A 100 -2.51 1.96 0.63
CA VAL A 100 -3.03 3.12 -0.10
C VAL A 100 -4.25 3.73 0.60
N ASP A 101 -5.17 2.90 1.10
CA ASP A 101 -6.37 3.35 1.84
C ASP A 101 -5.98 4.14 3.09
N LEU A 102 -5.02 3.63 3.89
CA LEU A 102 -4.47 4.34 5.04
C LEU A 102 -3.83 5.68 4.68
N ALA A 103 -3.18 5.78 3.52
CA ALA A 103 -2.58 7.03 3.06
C ALA A 103 -3.63 8.10 2.65
N LEU A 104 -4.90 7.70 2.44
CA LEU A 104 -5.99 8.60 2.06
C LEU A 104 -6.86 9.04 3.24
N TRP A 105 -6.75 8.40 4.41
CA TRP A 105 -7.40 8.78 5.66
C TRP A 105 -6.69 9.94 6.37
#